data_AF-A0A7X7KYM9-F1
#
_entry.id   AF-A0A7X7KYM9-F1
#
_cell.length_a   1.000
_cell.length_b   1.000
_cell.length_c   1.000
_cell.angle_alpha   90.00
_cell.angle_beta   90.00
_cell.angle_gamma   90.00
#
_symmetry.space_group_name_H-M   'P 1'
#
loop_
_entity.id
_entity.type
_entity.pdbx_description
1 polymer ?
#
loop_
_entity_poly.entity_id
_entity_poly.type
_entity_poly.pdbx_seq_one_letter_code
_entity_poly.pdbx_strand_id
1 'polypeptide(L)'
;MTECREFGYSGGNMNPSPPTSFDFWYAVKNTEVVVPPQRHLETFGHTVIHYVLVSELLDSVGQVRIREGRMQAARPQIVTPAAYSNMLTEGFGEQAQKYLEWLKEHEDSVRVLQYGYTLKQEAFSEEIVNDNLESVLDRVKRDVAARRDPLSSVVKGVDKPWDVCLVRLFWLAIQNSIQVNFKEMAERKLFENREGIPAGVREEIEQAFAAAARDPRQTKALGVLLQRHGVFEQFQDRFFALFKRD
;
A
#
# COMPACT_ATOMS: atom_id res chain seq x y z
N MET A 1 34.64 35.48 -44.66
CA MET A 1 34.95 35.73 -43.26
C MET A 1 33.62 35.87 -42.54
N THR A 2 33.03 34.75 -42.09
CA THR A 2 33.11 34.21 -40.70
C THR A 2 31.76 34.54 -40.03
N GLU A 3 30.84 33.57 -39.93
CA GLU A 3 30.41 32.88 -38.67
C GLU A 3 29.90 33.86 -37.60
N CYS A 4 28.73 33.68 -36.95
CA CYS A 4 28.25 32.47 -36.30
C CYS A 4 26.73 32.26 -36.42
N ARG A 5 26.35 30.99 -36.54
CA ARG A 5 25.03 30.44 -36.19
C ARG A 5 24.98 30.21 -34.68
N GLU A 6 23.86 30.52 -34.05
CA GLU A 6 23.45 29.85 -32.80
C GLU A 6 22.11 29.15 -33.04
N PHE A 7 22.15 27.82 -32.91
CA PHE A 7 20.99 26.93 -32.85
C PHE A 7 20.36 26.99 -31.45
N GLY A 8 19.03 26.91 -31.41
CA GLY A 8 18.24 27.10 -30.19
C GLY A 8 18.21 25.95 -29.20
N TYR A 9 17.51 26.20 -28.09
CA TYR A 9 16.83 25.21 -27.24
C TYR A 9 15.71 25.94 -26.49
N SER A 10 14.49 25.88 -27.00
CA SER A 10 13.29 26.20 -26.20
C SER A 10 12.97 24.98 -25.35
N GLY A 11 13.47 24.97 -24.11
CA GLY A 11 13.12 23.98 -23.10
C GLY A 11 11.65 24.12 -22.72
N GLY A 12 10.79 23.36 -23.39
CA GLY A 12 9.40 23.18 -23.00
C GLY A 12 9.34 22.41 -21.68
N ASN A 13 8.93 23.09 -20.61
CA ASN A 13 8.50 22.46 -19.36
C ASN A 13 7.32 21.52 -19.66
N MET A 14 7.62 20.23 -19.83
CA MET A 14 6.59 19.19 -19.86
C MET A 14 6.26 18.82 -18.40
N ASN A 15 5.45 19.65 -17.75
CA ASN A 15 4.75 19.23 -16.55
C ASN A 15 3.79 18.10 -16.97
N PRO A 16 3.89 16.88 -16.42
CA PRO A 16 2.89 15.87 -16.69
C PRO A 16 1.55 16.37 -16.14
N SER A 17 0.57 16.54 -17.03
CA SER A 17 -0.81 16.84 -16.66
C SER A 17 -1.29 15.81 -15.62
N PRO A 18 -2.03 16.23 -14.58
CA PRO A 18 -2.54 15.29 -13.59
C PRO A 18 -3.46 14.26 -14.27
N PRO A 19 -3.34 12.95 -13.96
CA PRO A 19 -4.14 11.91 -14.58
C PRO A 19 -5.63 12.13 -14.29
N THR A 20 -6.47 11.98 -15.31
CA THR A 20 -7.92 12.17 -15.22
C THR A 20 -8.61 10.91 -14.66
N SER A 21 -9.84 11.04 -14.12
CA SER A 21 -10.66 9.92 -13.59
C SER A 21 -10.82 8.74 -14.58
N PHE A 22 -10.72 9.02 -15.88
CA PHE A 22 -10.77 8.02 -16.95
C PHE A 22 -9.53 7.11 -16.98
N ASP A 23 -8.34 7.68 -16.75
CA ASP A 23 -7.04 6.97 -16.80
C ASP A 23 -6.92 5.92 -15.68
N PHE A 24 -7.59 6.16 -14.56
CA PHE A 24 -7.66 5.22 -13.43
C PHE A 24 -8.44 3.95 -13.78
N TRP A 25 -9.71 4.10 -14.20
CA TRP A 25 -10.55 2.95 -14.55
C TRP A 25 -10.00 2.18 -15.74
N TYR A 26 -9.34 2.91 -16.65
CA TYR A 26 -8.58 2.30 -17.72
C TYR A 26 -7.44 1.42 -17.17
N ALA A 27 -6.57 1.95 -16.30
CA ALA A 27 -5.49 1.18 -15.70
C ALA A 27 -6.01 -0.03 -14.91
N VAL A 28 -7.06 0.12 -14.10
CA VAL A 28 -7.65 -1.00 -13.34
C VAL A 28 -8.19 -2.09 -14.26
N LYS A 29 -8.91 -1.73 -15.32
CA LYS A 29 -9.47 -2.70 -16.29
C LYS A 29 -8.41 -3.37 -17.15
N ASN A 30 -7.30 -2.67 -17.42
CA ASN A 30 -6.19 -3.16 -18.24
C ASN A 30 -5.02 -3.65 -17.38
N THR A 31 -5.25 -3.97 -16.11
CA THR A 31 -4.27 -4.63 -15.24
C THR A 31 -4.69 -6.07 -14.98
N GLU A 32 -3.75 -6.97 -15.21
CA GLU A 32 -3.88 -8.39 -14.93
C GLU A 32 -2.75 -8.84 -13.99
N VAL A 33 -3.10 -9.49 -12.89
CA VAL A 33 -2.12 -10.16 -12.03
C VAL A 33 -1.89 -11.56 -12.59
N VAL A 34 -0.84 -11.69 -13.40
CA VAL A 34 -0.52 -12.90 -14.16
C VAL A 34 0.05 -13.99 -13.26
N VAL A 35 0.89 -13.61 -12.30
CA VAL A 35 1.39 -14.50 -11.25
C VAL A 35 1.09 -13.83 -9.91
N PRO A 36 0.11 -14.32 -9.13
CA PRO A 36 -0.19 -13.78 -7.82
C PRO A 36 0.82 -14.27 -6.77
N PRO A 37 0.96 -13.58 -5.62
CA PRO A 37 1.68 -14.14 -4.48
C PRO A 37 1.05 -15.47 -4.06
N GLN A 38 1.89 -16.46 -3.78
CA GLN A 38 1.45 -17.81 -3.36
C GLN A 38 1.31 -17.92 -1.84
N ARG A 39 1.85 -16.96 -1.08
CA ARG A 39 1.69 -16.86 0.37
C ARG A 39 0.80 -15.69 0.74
N HIS A 40 0.11 -15.85 1.87
CA HIS A 40 -0.65 -14.78 2.50
C HIS A 40 0.27 -13.72 3.10
N LEU A 41 -0.26 -12.51 3.26
CA LEU A 41 0.34 -11.47 4.06
C LEU A 41 0.46 -11.96 5.51
N GLU A 42 1.58 -11.65 6.15
CA GLU A 42 1.84 -11.90 7.57
C GLU A 42 0.84 -11.16 8.47
N THR A 43 0.25 -11.86 9.44
CA THR A 43 -0.69 -11.26 10.41
C THR A 43 0.03 -10.39 11.44
N PHE A 44 1.19 -10.85 11.92
CA PHE A 44 1.94 -10.19 13.00
C PHE A 44 3.34 -9.70 12.57
N GLY A 45 3.65 -9.82 11.28
CA GLY A 45 4.93 -9.50 10.66
C GLY A 45 4.78 -8.54 9.47
N HIS A 46 5.91 -8.13 8.89
CA HIS A 46 5.88 -7.39 7.63
C HIS A 46 5.99 -8.36 6.46
N THR A 47 5.25 -8.08 5.40
CA THR A 47 5.37 -8.83 4.14
C THR A 47 6.04 -7.96 3.10
N VAL A 48 6.98 -8.51 2.35
CA VAL A 48 7.58 -7.84 1.19
C VAL A 48 7.18 -8.63 -0.04
N ILE A 49 6.39 -8.01 -0.91
CA ILE A 49 6.02 -8.54 -2.21
C ILE A 49 7.04 -8.04 -3.22
N HIS A 50 7.68 -8.97 -3.94
CA HIS A 50 8.53 -8.63 -5.07
C HIS A 50 7.68 -8.59 -6.33
N TYR A 51 7.52 -7.44 -6.95
CA TYR A 51 6.73 -7.31 -8.16
C TYR A 51 7.62 -7.17 -9.39
N VAL A 52 7.15 -7.73 -10.50
CA VAL A 52 7.61 -7.41 -11.84
C VAL A 52 6.39 -6.96 -12.65
N LEU A 53 6.34 -5.69 -13.02
CA LEU A 53 5.32 -5.12 -13.87
C LEU A 53 5.82 -5.05 -15.30
N VAL A 54 5.05 -5.59 -16.23
CA VAL A 54 5.33 -5.61 -17.67
C VAL A 54 4.25 -4.80 -18.39
N SER A 55 4.66 -3.82 -19.18
CA SER A 55 3.75 -2.94 -19.92
C SER A 55 4.33 -2.55 -21.27
N GLU A 56 3.51 -2.44 -22.31
CA GLU A 56 3.93 -1.81 -23.58
C GLU A 56 4.11 -0.29 -23.40
N LEU A 57 5.07 0.29 -24.11
CA LEU A 57 5.22 1.73 -24.17
C LEU A 57 4.12 2.33 -25.08
N LEU A 58 3.47 3.40 -24.61
CA LEU A 58 2.45 4.10 -25.41
C LEU A 58 3.05 4.77 -26.66
N ASP A 59 4.28 5.26 -26.56
CA ASP A 59 4.92 6.08 -27.58
C ASP A 59 5.78 5.27 -28.57
N SER A 60 5.86 3.94 -28.42
CA SER A 60 6.77 3.11 -29.22
C SER A 60 6.26 1.69 -29.40
N VAL A 61 6.03 1.30 -30.67
CA VAL A 61 5.55 -0.02 -31.04
C VAL A 61 6.66 -1.06 -30.88
N GLY A 62 6.33 -2.23 -30.32
CA GLY A 62 7.28 -3.34 -30.13
C GLY A 62 8.32 -3.07 -29.03
N GLN A 63 8.03 -2.11 -28.15
CA GLN A 63 8.82 -1.86 -26.96
C GLN A 63 8.02 -2.17 -25.70
N VAL A 64 8.63 -2.96 -24.82
CA VAL A 64 8.04 -3.37 -23.55
C VAL A 64 8.92 -2.86 -22.42
N ARG A 65 8.30 -2.18 -21.45
CA ARG A 65 8.96 -1.80 -20.20
C ARG A 65 8.71 -2.86 -19.15
N ILE A 66 9.78 -3.27 -18.49
CA ILE A 66 9.79 -4.13 -17.32
C ILE A 66 10.17 -3.26 -16.13
N ARG A 67 9.31 -3.20 -15.11
CA ARG A 67 9.58 -2.53 -13.84
C ARG A 67 9.63 -3.56 -12.73
N GLU A 68 10.77 -3.63 -12.05
CA GLU A 68 10.89 -4.47 -10.86
C GLU A 68 10.97 -3.63 -9.60
N GLY A 69 10.37 -4.13 -8.52
CA GLY A 69 10.48 -3.48 -7.23
C GLY A 69 9.91 -4.28 -6.09
N ARG A 70 9.85 -3.61 -4.94
CA ARG A 70 9.36 -4.18 -3.67
C ARG A 70 8.23 -3.33 -3.12
N MET A 71 7.16 -4.01 -2.74
CA MET A 71 6.07 -3.42 -1.98
C MET A 71 6.09 -4.01 -0.57
N GLN A 72 6.13 -3.14 0.44
CA GLN A 72 6.00 -3.58 1.82
C GLN A 72 4.54 -3.46 2.26
N ALA A 73 3.93 -4.60 2.55
CA ALA A 73 2.64 -4.64 3.22
C ALA A 73 2.85 -4.32 4.70
N ALA A 74 2.07 -3.37 5.22
CA ALA A 74 1.97 -3.15 6.65
C ALA A 74 1.19 -4.29 7.30
N ARG A 75 1.38 -4.46 8.61
CA ARG A 75 0.62 -5.42 9.40
C ARG A 75 -0.86 -5.06 9.35
N PRO A 76 -1.78 -6.04 9.23
CA PRO A 76 -3.19 -5.78 9.48
C PRO A 76 -3.40 -5.15 10.85
N GLN A 77 -4.22 -4.11 10.93
CA GLN A 77 -4.56 -3.40 12.17
C GLN A 77 -6.04 -3.56 12.47
N ILE A 78 -6.38 -3.80 13.74
CA ILE A 78 -7.77 -3.82 14.19
C ILE A 78 -8.22 -2.38 14.38
N VAL A 79 -9.32 -2.01 13.72
CA VAL A 79 -9.90 -0.67 13.86
C VAL A 79 -11.11 -0.70 14.79
N THR A 80 -11.30 0.36 15.56
CA THR A 80 -12.50 0.52 16.40
C THR A 80 -13.67 1.01 15.53
N PRO A 81 -14.92 0.76 15.94
CA PRO A 81 -16.08 1.33 15.27
C PRO A 81 -16.04 2.86 15.17
N ALA A 82 -15.51 3.55 16.19
CA ALA A 82 -15.36 5.01 16.20
C ALA A 82 -14.29 5.54 15.24
N ALA A 83 -13.25 4.74 14.95
CA ALA A 83 -12.20 5.11 13.99
C ALA A 83 -12.64 5.02 12.52
N TYR A 84 -13.69 4.23 12.24
CA TYR A 84 -14.15 3.90 10.90
C TYR A 84 -14.51 5.13 10.04
N SER A 85 -14.93 6.24 10.64
CA SER A 85 -15.35 7.44 9.92
C SER A 85 -14.20 8.38 9.52
N ASN A 86 -12.99 8.25 10.11
CA ASN A 86 -12.04 9.38 10.17
C ASN A 86 -10.71 9.20 9.42
N MET A 87 -10.51 8.17 8.60
CA MET A 87 -9.20 7.92 7.97
C MET A 87 -9.15 8.13 6.46
N LEU A 88 -8.47 9.20 6.06
CA LEU A 88 -7.92 9.41 4.72
C LEU A 88 -6.49 8.83 4.66
N THR A 89 -6.18 8.16 3.56
CA THR A 89 -4.91 7.47 3.34
C THR A 89 -3.82 8.47 2.95
N GLU A 90 -2.77 8.60 3.77
CA GLU A 90 -1.56 9.35 3.43
C GLU A 90 -0.71 8.55 2.43
N GLY A 91 -0.19 9.23 1.38
CA GLY A 91 0.78 8.65 0.44
C GLY A 91 0.23 8.13 -0.89
N PHE A 92 -1.08 8.26 -1.15
CA PHE A 92 -1.70 7.94 -2.43
C PHE A 92 -2.05 9.19 -3.23
N GLY A 93 -1.89 9.14 -4.56
CA GLY A 93 -2.49 10.15 -5.43
C GLY A 93 -4.02 10.15 -5.30
N GLU A 94 -4.66 11.29 -5.61
CA GLU A 94 -6.11 11.53 -5.45
C GLU A 94 -7.01 10.40 -5.98
N GLN A 95 -6.59 9.71 -7.03
CA GLN A 95 -7.37 8.63 -7.65
C GLN A 95 -7.37 7.32 -6.85
N ALA A 96 -6.27 7.00 -6.18
CA ALA A 96 -6.19 5.82 -5.32
C ALA A 96 -7.03 5.99 -4.05
N GLN A 97 -7.28 7.23 -3.61
CA GLN A 97 -8.23 7.51 -2.52
C GLN A 97 -9.68 7.17 -2.93
N LYS A 98 -10.11 7.53 -4.14
CA LYS A 98 -11.48 7.23 -4.64
C LYS A 98 -11.76 5.73 -4.72
N TYR A 99 -10.76 4.92 -5.03
CA TYR A 99 -10.90 3.46 -5.04
C TYR A 99 -11.10 2.89 -3.63
N LEU A 100 -10.35 3.41 -2.65
CA LEU A 100 -10.48 2.99 -1.25
C LEU A 100 -11.86 3.37 -0.68
N GLU A 101 -12.40 4.53 -1.07
CA GLU A 101 -13.78 4.92 -0.72
C GLU A 101 -14.82 3.96 -1.32
N TRP A 102 -14.70 3.62 -2.60
CA TRP A 102 -15.61 2.65 -3.23
C TRP A 102 -15.57 1.27 -2.55
N LEU A 103 -14.37 0.79 -2.21
CA LEU A 103 -14.18 -0.48 -1.51
C LEU A 103 -14.80 -0.49 -0.11
N LYS A 104 -14.71 0.62 0.62
CA LYS A 104 -15.33 0.80 1.94
C LYS A 104 -16.86 0.64 1.88
N GLU A 105 -17.48 1.16 0.83
CA GLU A 105 -18.93 1.10 0.64
C GLU A 105 -19.43 -0.31 0.27
N HIS A 106 -18.59 -1.13 -0.37
CA HIS A 106 -19.03 -2.38 -1.02
C HIS A 106 -18.48 -3.68 -0.40
N GLU A 107 -17.50 -3.64 0.50
CA GLU A 107 -17.00 -4.86 1.18
C GLU A 107 -17.00 -4.77 2.72
N ASP A 108 -17.72 -5.69 3.37
CA ASP A 108 -17.89 -5.73 4.84
C ASP A 108 -16.69 -6.29 5.60
N SER A 109 -15.94 -7.22 5.01
CA SER A 109 -14.77 -7.88 5.63
C SER A 109 -13.59 -6.92 5.82
N VAL A 110 -13.48 -5.91 4.96
CA VAL A 110 -12.46 -4.85 4.95
C VAL A 110 -12.65 -3.88 6.14
N ARG A 111 -13.84 -3.89 6.76
CA ARG A 111 -14.24 -2.91 7.77
C ARG A 111 -13.60 -3.14 9.15
N VAL A 112 -13.12 -4.36 9.42
CA VAL A 112 -12.56 -4.74 10.74
C VAL A 112 -11.03 -4.74 10.73
N LEU A 113 -10.41 -5.02 9.59
CA LEU A 113 -8.95 -5.11 9.42
C LEU A 113 -8.47 -4.04 8.43
N GLN A 114 -7.77 -3.04 8.95
CA GLN A 114 -7.09 -2.06 8.13
C GLN A 114 -5.76 -2.64 7.64
N TYR A 115 -5.60 -2.71 6.31
CA TYR A 115 -4.33 -3.02 5.68
C TYR A 115 -3.75 -1.74 5.08
N GLY A 116 -2.56 -1.35 5.53
CA GLY A 116 -1.76 -0.33 4.89
C GLY A 116 -0.69 -0.94 4.00
N TYR A 117 -0.18 -0.19 3.03
CA TYR A 117 1.09 -0.52 2.39
C TYR A 117 1.92 0.72 2.17
N THR A 118 3.23 0.51 2.06
CA THR A 118 4.18 1.54 1.68
C THR A 118 4.98 0.99 0.50
N LEU A 119 5.00 1.75 -0.59
CA LEU A 119 5.93 1.50 -1.69
C LEU A 119 7.31 1.94 -1.23
N LYS A 120 8.24 0.99 -1.15
CA LYS A 120 9.64 1.32 -0.87
C LYS A 120 10.34 1.59 -2.20
N GLN A 121 10.64 2.86 -2.45
CA GLN A 121 11.37 3.30 -3.66
C GLN A 121 12.81 2.75 -3.74
N GLU A 122 13.35 2.18 -2.65
CA GLU A 122 14.77 1.84 -2.48
C GLU A 122 15.27 0.65 -3.33
N ALA A 123 14.42 -0.03 -4.10
CA ALA A 123 14.81 -1.15 -4.97
C ALA A 123 14.03 -1.17 -6.28
N PHE A 124 13.95 -0.02 -6.96
CA PHE A 124 13.25 0.14 -8.23
C PHE A 124 14.21 0.02 -9.41
N SER A 125 13.90 -0.85 -10.38
CA SER A 125 14.62 -0.91 -11.67
C SER A 125 13.65 -0.90 -12.84
N GLU A 126 14.00 -0.17 -13.89
CA GLU A 126 13.29 -0.18 -15.17
C GLU A 126 14.21 -0.67 -16.29
N GLU A 127 13.68 -1.52 -17.16
CA GLU A 127 14.34 -1.97 -18.38
C GLU A 127 13.37 -1.84 -19.56
N ILE A 128 13.86 -1.42 -20.72
CA ILE A 128 13.09 -1.42 -21.97
C ILE A 128 13.67 -2.48 -22.89
N VAL A 129 12.81 -3.35 -23.37
CA VAL A 129 13.14 -4.46 -24.26
C VAL A 129 12.44 -4.25 -25.60
N ASN A 130 13.18 -4.44 -26.70
CA ASN A 130 12.61 -4.44 -28.06
C ASN A 130 12.12 -5.85 -28.41
N ASP A 131 10.92 -6.19 -27.98
CA ASP A 131 10.26 -7.46 -28.23
C ASP A 131 8.74 -7.30 -28.02
N ASN A 132 7.94 -8.31 -28.36
CA ASN A 132 6.50 -8.30 -28.12
C ASN A 132 6.15 -8.62 -26.66
N LEU A 133 5.03 -8.08 -26.20
CA LEU A 133 4.59 -8.19 -24.80
C LEU A 133 4.49 -9.64 -24.30
N GLU A 134 3.91 -10.53 -25.10
CA GLU A 134 3.68 -11.93 -24.70
C GLU A 134 5.00 -12.69 -24.53
N SER A 135 5.96 -12.49 -25.43
CA SER A 135 7.29 -13.12 -25.34
C SER A 135 8.07 -12.62 -24.12
N VAL A 136 7.99 -11.32 -23.82
CA VAL A 136 8.59 -10.73 -22.61
C VAL A 136 7.91 -11.28 -21.36
N LEU A 137 6.58 -11.34 -21.33
CA LEU A 137 5.81 -11.85 -20.19
C LEU A 137 6.14 -13.33 -19.91
N ASP A 138 6.26 -14.16 -20.94
CA ASP A 138 6.64 -15.56 -20.81
C ASP A 138 8.05 -15.74 -20.23
N ARG A 139 9.00 -14.89 -20.63
CA ARG A 139 10.35 -14.88 -20.05
C ARG A 139 10.32 -14.45 -18.59
N VAL A 140 9.65 -13.35 -18.28
CA VAL A 140 9.50 -12.83 -16.92
C VAL A 140 8.86 -13.86 -15.98
N LYS A 141 7.80 -14.55 -16.43
CA LYS A 141 7.17 -15.63 -15.65
C LYS A 141 8.15 -16.75 -15.30
N ARG A 142 8.98 -17.17 -16.26
CA ARG A 142 10.01 -18.20 -16.06
C ARG A 142 11.08 -17.74 -15.08
N ASP A 143 11.54 -16.49 -15.22
CA ASP A 143 12.57 -15.91 -14.35
C ASP A 143 12.06 -15.77 -12.92
N VAL A 144 10.83 -15.27 -12.74
CA VAL A 144 10.18 -15.16 -11.42
C VAL A 144 9.96 -16.54 -10.79
N ALA A 145 9.52 -17.54 -11.55
CA ALA A 145 9.39 -18.91 -11.04
C ALA A 145 10.74 -19.49 -10.59
N ALA A 146 11.83 -19.17 -11.31
CA ALA A 146 13.17 -19.62 -10.97
C ALA A 146 13.71 -19.00 -9.66
N ARG A 147 13.22 -17.82 -9.24
CA ARG A 147 13.59 -17.17 -7.96
C ARG A 147 13.14 -17.97 -6.74
N ARG A 148 12.14 -18.86 -6.89
CA ARG A 148 11.55 -19.68 -5.81
C ARG A 148 11.08 -18.86 -4.59
N ASP A 149 10.73 -17.61 -4.80
CA ASP A 149 10.16 -16.74 -3.78
C ASP A 149 8.62 -16.77 -3.87
N PRO A 150 7.91 -17.27 -2.85
CA PRO A 150 6.45 -17.38 -2.87
C PRO A 150 5.73 -16.02 -2.81
N LEU A 151 6.45 -14.93 -2.52
CA LEU A 151 5.91 -13.56 -2.52
C LEU A 151 6.32 -12.76 -3.77
N SER A 152 6.93 -13.43 -4.76
CA SER A 152 7.15 -12.82 -6.07
C SER A 152 5.87 -12.83 -6.90
N SER A 153 5.66 -11.77 -7.69
CA SER A 153 4.46 -11.57 -8.48
C SER A 153 4.75 -10.91 -9.82
N VAL A 154 3.97 -11.28 -10.83
CA VAL A 154 4.06 -10.71 -12.17
C VAL A 154 2.74 -10.04 -12.50
N VAL A 155 2.82 -8.78 -12.93
CA VAL A 155 1.68 -7.96 -13.31
C VAL A 155 1.85 -7.55 -14.77
N LYS A 156 0.81 -7.75 -15.57
CA LYS A 156 0.67 -7.16 -16.91
C LYS A 156 -0.21 -5.93 -16.75
N GLY A 157 0.22 -4.79 -17.25
CA GLY A 157 -0.50 -3.54 -17.03
C GLY A 157 -0.15 -2.44 -18.03
N VAL A 158 -0.49 -1.21 -17.65
CA VAL A 158 -0.25 -0.01 -18.44
C VAL A 158 1.03 0.69 -18.00
N ASP A 159 1.70 1.39 -18.92
CA ASP A 159 2.92 2.13 -18.59
C ASP A 159 2.66 3.34 -17.68
N LYS A 160 1.51 3.99 -17.85
CA LYS A 160 1.02 5.09 -17.01
C LYS A 160 -0.51 5.02 -16.89
N PRO A 161 -1.09 5.13 -15.69
CA PRO A 161 -0.45 5.13 -14.36
C PRO A 161 -0.06 3.71 -13.89
N TRP A 162 1.24 3.40 -13.82
CA TRP A 162 1.75 2.07 -13.45
C TRP A 162 1.54 1.71 -11.97
N ASP A 163 1.46 2.73 -11.12
CA ASP A 163 1.20 2.62 -9.68
C ASP A 163 -0.21 2.05 -9.41
N VAL A 164 -1.19 2.34 -10.26
CA VAL A 164 -2.53 1.74 -10.19
C VAL A 164 -2.48 0.24 -10.41
N CYS A 165 -1.59 -0.25 -11.29
CA CYS A 165 -1.40 -1.69 -11.48
C CYS A 165 -0.91 -2.38 -10.20
N LEU A 166 -0.07 -1.69 -9.42
CA LEU A 166 0.42 -2.19 -8.13
C LEU A 166 -0.66 -2.16 -7.05
N VAL A 167 -1.52 -1.14 -7.02
CA VAL A 167 -2.69 -1.11 -6.13
C VAL A 167 -3.55 -2.36 -6.36
N ARG A 168 -3.79 -2.73 -7.62
CA ARG A 168 -4.58 -3.92 -7.99
C ARG A 168 -3.94 -5.22 -7.49
N LEU A 169 -2.61 -5.35 -7.61
CA LEU A 169 -1.85 -6.48 -7.06
C LEU A 169 -1.99 -6.53 -5.54
N PHE A 170 -1.79 -5.42 -4.86
CA PHE A 170 -1.88 -5.35 -3.41
C PHE A 170 -3.28 -5.72 -2.90
N TRP A 171 -4.32 -5.21 -3.57
CA TRP A 171 -5.70 -5.54 -3.25
C TRP A 171 -5.97 -7.04 -3.35
N LEU A 172 -5.47 -7.68 -4.41
CA LEU A 172 -5.59 -9.12 -4.58
C LEU A 172 -4.86 -9.90 -3.46
N ALA A 173 -3.67 -9.43 -3.05
CA ALA A 173 -2.94 -10.03 -1.94
C ALA A 173 -3.71 -9.91 -0.61
N ILE A 174 -4.34 -8.77 -0.34
CA ILE A 174 -5.20 -8.58 0.85
C ILE A 174 -6.38 -9.55 0.81
N GLN A 175 -7.12 -9.59 -0.30
CA GLN A 175 -8.31 -10.44 -0.46
C GLN A 175 -8.00 -11.92 -0.22
N ASN A 176 -6.84 -12.36 -0.71
CA ASN A 176 -6.39 -13.73 -0.48
C ASN A 176 -5.97 -13.99 0.97
N SER A 177 -5.58 -12.97 1.73
CA SER A 177 -5.01 -13.11 3.08
C SER A 177 -6.01 -12.88 4.20
N ILE A 178 -7.07 -12.11 3.93
CA ILE A 178 -7.99 -11.59 4.96
C ILE A 178 -8.60 -12.69 5.83
N GLN A 179 -9.00 -13.82 5.23
CA GLN A 179 -9.62 -14.93 5.96
C GLN A 179 -8.64 -15.59 6.94
N VAL A 180 -7.40 -15.80 6.50
CA VAL A 180 -6.34 -16.40 7.34
C VAL A 180 -5.93 -15.44 8.43
N ASN A 181 -5.68 -14.18 8.09
CA ASN A 181 -5.28 -13.16 9.08
C ASN A 181 -6.37 -12.94 10.13
N PHE A 182 -7.64 -12.88 9.72
CA PHE A 182 -8.76 -12.77 10.64
C PHE A 182 -8.83 -13.97 11.58
N LYS A 183 -8.71 -15.20 11.05
CA LYS A 183 -8.71 -16.41 11.88
C LYS A 183 -7.59 -16.40 12.92
N GLU A 184 -6.37 -16.07 12.52
CA GLU A 184 -5.22 -16.02 13.45
C GLU A 184 -5.39 -14.96 14.54
N MET A 185 -5.97 -13.81 14.23
CA MET A 185 -6.30 -12.78 15.23
C MET A 185 -7.44 -13.21 16.16
N ALA A 186 -8.44 -13.91 15.63
CA ALA A 186 -9.57 -14.42 16.40
C ALA A 186 -9.13 -15.52 17.37
N GLU A 187 -8.22 -16.40 16.97
CA GLU A 187 -7.60 -17.42 17.84
C GLU A 187 -6.84 -16.79 19.02
N ARG A 188 -6.27 -15.59 18.81
CA ARG A 188 -5.65 -14.77 19.87
C ARG A 188 -6.65 -13.88 20.62
N LYS A 189 -7.95 -14.01 20.36
CA LYS A 189 -9.03 -13.26 21.01
C LYS A 189 -8.93 -11.73 20.85
N LEU A 190 -8.23 -11.26 19.83
CA LEU A 190 -7.96 -9.82 19.67
C LEU A 190 -9.21 -8.99 19.37
N PHE A 191 -10.30 -9.64 18.93
CA PHE A 191 -11.60 -9.00 18.66
C PHE A 191 -12.54 -8.99 19.87
N GLU A 192 -12.19 -9.62 20.99
CA GLU A 192 -13.04 -9.59 22.19
C GLU A 192 -13.15 -8.15 22.70
N ASN A 193 -14.38 -7.62 22.77
CA ASN A 193 -14.63 -6.24 23.13
C ASN A 193 -14.75 -6.06 24.63
N ARG A 194 -14.05 -5.06 25.16
CA ARG A 194 -14.19 -4.60 26.54
C ARG A 194 -14.34 -3.08 26.57
N GLU A 195 -15.48 -2.62 27.08
CA GLU A 195 -15.84 -1.18 27.11
C GLU A 195 -15.85 -0.55 25.71
N GLY A 196 -16.27 -1.32 24.69
CA GLY A 196 -16.31 -0.84 23.30
C GLY A 196 -14.94 -0.81 22.59
N ILE A 197 -13.89 -1.35 23.20
CA ILE A 197 -12.55 -1.43 22.61
C ILE A 197 -12.17 -2.90 22.41
N PRO A 198 -11.76 -3.32 21.20
CA PRO A 198 -11.23 -4.67 20.96
C PRO A 198 -9.95 -4.93 21.76
N ALA A 199 -9.75 -6.16 22.23
CA ALA A 199 -8.59 -6.56 23.03
C ALA A 199 -7.26 -6.18 22.38
N GLY A 200 -7.10 -6.39 21.06
CA GLY A 200 -5.86 -6.03 20.36
C GLY A 200 -5.57 -4.52 20.34
N VAL A 201 -6.61 -3.70 20.20
CA VAL A 201 -6.47 -2.22 20.28
C VAL A 201 -6.10 -1.80 21.70
N ARG A 202 -6.72 -2.43 22.70
CA ARG A 202 -6.40 -2.15 24.10
C ARG A 202 -4.97 -2.54 24.44
N GLU A 203 -4.49 -3.69 23.96
CA GLU A 203 -3.10 -4.11 24.13
C GLU A 203 -2.11 -3.10 23.52
N GLU A 204 -2.39 -2.60 22.31
CA GLU A 204 -1.58 -1.56 21.66
C GLU A 204 -1.54 -0.27 22.51
N ILE A 205 -2.69 0.17 23.01
CA ILE A 205 -2.82 1.36 23.87
C ILE A 205 -2.03 1.19 25.17
N GLU A 206 -2.14 0.04 25.84
CA GLU A 206 -1.42 -0.23 27.08
C GLU A 206 0.10 -0.22 26.88
N GLN A 207 0.57 -0.80 25.77
CA GLN A 207 1.99 -0.75 25.39
C GLN A 207 2.47 0.69 25.14
N ALA A 208 1.67 1.50 24.44
CA ALA A 208 1.98 2.90 24.17
C ALA A 208 2.00 3.75 25.46
N PHE A 209 1.07 3.51 26.39
CA PHE A 209 1.10 4.12 27.73
C PHE A 209 2.36 3.73 28.52
N ALA A 210 2.74 2.45 28.49
CA ALA A 210 3.95 1.98 29.15
C ALA A 210 5.22 2.61 28.55
N ALA A 211 5.26 2.81 27.24
CA ALA A 211 6.36 3.49 26.56
C ALA A 211 6.42 4.98 26.93
N ALA A 212 5.29 5.70 26.88
CA ALA A 212 5.22 7.12 27.25
C ALA A 212 5.53 7.39 28.73
N ALA A 213 5.17 6.45 29.61
CA ALA A 213 5.54 6.53 31.02
C ALA A 213 7.06 6.40 31.27
N ARG A 214 7.79 5.77 30.34
CA ARG A 214 9.26 5.61 30.39
C ARG A 214 10.00 6.70 29.63
N ASP A 215 9.43 7.19 28.53
CA ASP A 215 10.01 8.21 27.66
C ASP A 215 8.94 9.26 27.29
N PRO A 216 8.98 10.47 27.90
CA PRO A 216 8.04 11.54 27.62
C PRO A 216 7.95 11.97 26.14
N ARG A 217 8.97 11.65 25.33
CA ARG A 217 8.95 11.94 23.88
C ARG A 217 7.90 11.11 23.14
N GLN A 218 7.48 9.97 23.70
CA GLN A 218 6.47 9.09 23.11
C GLN A 218 5.03 9.57 23.36
N THR A 219 4.82 10.55 24.24
CA THR A 219 3.48 11.02 24.61
C THR A 219 2.72 11.61 23.41
N LYS A 220 3.43 12.27 22.47
CA LYS A 220 2.81 12.73 21.22
C LYS A 220 2.29 11.56 20.37
N ALA A 221 3.09 10.50 20.22
CA ALA A 221 2.70 9.31 19.46
C ALA A 221 1.51 8.59 20.09
N LEU A 222 1.48 8.49 21.43
CA LEU A 222 0.32 7.98 22.18
C LEU A 222 -0.94 8.82 21.93
N GLY A 223 -0.84 10.15 21.92
CA GLY A 223 -1.98 11.03 21.63
C GLY A 223 -2.56 10.78 20.23
N VAL A 224 -1.68 10.68 19.22
CA VAL A 224 -2.07 10.33 17.85
C VAL A 224 -2.73 8.95 17.81
N LEU A 225 -2.19 7.95 18.49
CA LEU A 225 -2.77 6.60 18.58
C LEU A 225 -4.19 6.62 19.16
N LEU A 226 -4.40 7.32 20.27
CA LEU A 226 -5.71 7.40 20.93
C LEU A 226 -6.75 8.11 20.06
N GLN A 227 -6.36 9.18 19.36
CA GLN A 227 -7.22 9.88 18.40
C GLN A 227 -7.53 9.00 17.19
N ARG A 228 -6.51 8.29 16.67
CA ARG A 228 -6.62 7.35 15.55
C ARG A 228 -7.68 6.28 15.81
N HIS A 229 -7.73 5.76 17.03
CA HIS A 229 -8.74 4.78 17.45
C HIS A 229 -10.04 5.41 17.99
N GLY A 230 -10.19 6.73 18.00
CA GLY A 230 -11.41 7.40 18.49
C GLY A 230 -11.70 7.17 19.99
N VAL A 231 -10.68 6.83 20.78
CA VAL A 231 -10.81 6.47 22.20
C VAL A 231 -10.18 7.50 23.14
N PHE A 232 -9.73 8.65 22.61
CA PHE A 232 -9.04 9.67 23.41
C PHE A 232 -9.82 10.07 24.66
N GLU A 233 -11.13 10.37 24.52
CA GLU A 233 -12.00 10.74 25.65
C GLU A 233 -12.00 9.69 26.77
N GLN A 234 -11.98 8.40 26.43
CA GLN A 234 -11.98 7.31 27.41
C GLN A 234 -10.66 7.22 28.19
N PHE A 235 -9.56 7.69 27.61
CA PHE A 235 -8.22 7.66 28.22
C PHE A 235 -7.70 9.04 28.60
N GLN A 236 -8.50 10.09 28.47
CA GLN A 236 -8.09 11.49 28.59
C GLN A 236 -7.42 11.77 29.95
N ASP A 237 -8.04 11.35 31.04
CA ASP A 237 -7.51 11.60 32.39
C ASP A 237 -6.17 10.91 32.61
N ARG A 238 -6.03 9.67 32.12
CA ARG A 238 -4.79 8.89 32.21
C ARG A 238 -3.70 9.48 31.31
N PHE A 239 -4.06 9.99 30.14
CA PHE A 239 -3.16 10.68 29.23
C PHE A 239 -2.61 11.97 29.88
N PHE A 240 -3.49 12.80 30.45
CA PHE A 240 -3.04 14.04 31.12
C PHE A 240 -2.26 13.78 32.41
N ALA A 241 -2.50 12.66 33.09
CA ALA A 241 -1.69 12.27 34.25
C ALA A 241 -0.20 12.05 33.91
N LEU A 242 0.15 11.77 32.64
CA LEU A 242 1.55 11.66 32.21
C LEU A 242 2.31 12.99 32.29
N PHE A 243 1.61 14.12 32.16
CA PHE A 243 2.20 15.47 32.25
C PHE A 243 2.19 16.03 33.67
N LYS A 244 1.52 15.37 34.61
CA LYS A 244 1.47 15.78 36.03
C LYS A 244 2.60 15.18 36.87
N ARG A 245 3.50 14.41 36.25
CA ARG A 245 4.74 13.92 36.85
C ARG A 245 5.87 14.90 36.57
N ASP A 246 5.73 16.11 37.09
CA ASP A 246 6.81 17.08 37.32
C ASP A 246 6.53 17.77 38.66
#